data_AF-A0ABD0KW82-F1
#
_entry.id   AF-A0ABD0KW82-F1
#
_cell.length_a   1.000
_cell.length_b   1.000
_cell.length_c   1.000
_cell.angle_alpha   90.00
_cell.angle_beta   90.00
_cell.angle_gamma   90.00
#
_symmetry.space_group_name_H-M   'P 1'
#
loop_
_entity.id
_entity.type
_entity.pdbx_description
1 polymer ?
#
loop_
_entity_poly.entity_id
_entity_poly.type
_entity_poly.pdbx_seq_one_letter_code
_entity_poly.pdbx_strand_id
1 'polypeptide(L)'
;MEDEKHAVSLCSQNPYPGDEELQTLETEIMVKWKLDQRPDIISRGSDPKEAQANLSAARKALASGEQCDALGFIDMALETDILNEALWLQRATVLIAIGDLREAFRSCCALPPAIRTADIWKMGGTF
;
A
#
# COMPACT_ATOMS: atom_id res chain seq x y z
N MET A 1 0.72 -12.63 -51.67
CA MET A 1 0.33 -13.11 -50.33
C MET A 1 0.96 -12.10 -49.39
N GLU A 2 0.17 -11.10 -49.01
CA GLU A 2 0.64 -9.97 -48.22
C GLU A 2 0.78 -10.41 -46.77
N ASP A 3 2.01 -10.36 -46.23
CA ASP A 3 2.25 -10.55 -44.81
C ASP A 3 1.62 -9.38 -44.05
N GLU A 4 0.45 -9.61 -43.47
CA GLU A 4 -0.19 -8.69 -42.52
C GLU A 4 0.70 -8.53 -41.29
N LYS A 5 1.57 -7.52 -41.31
CA LYS A 5 2.34 -7.05 -40.16
C LYS A 5 1.38 -6.51 -39.10
N HIS A 6 0.85 -7.41 -38.27
CA HIS A 6 0.10 -7.04 -37.08
C HIS A 6 1.00 -6.18 -36.18
N ALA A 7 0.55 -4.99 -35.78
CA ALA A 7 1.30 -4.08 -34.90
C ALA A 7 1.75 -4.77 -33.59
N VAL A 8 1.00 -5.79 -33.15
CA VAL A 8 1.32 -6.61 -31.97
C VAL A 8 2.59 -7.47 -32.17
N SER A 9 2.94 -7.84 -33.41
CA SER A 9 4.19 -8.57 -33.73
C SER A 9 5.44 -7.68 -33.72
N LEU A 10 5.26 -6.36 -33.76
CA LEU A 10 6.33 -5.35 -33.63
C LEU A 10 6.51 -4.90 -32.17
N CYS A 11 5.60 -5.28 -31.27
CA CYS A 11 5.68 -5.04 -29.83
C CYS A 11 6.45 -6.15 -29.09
N SER A 12 7.43 -6.79 -29.74
CA SER A 12 8.52 -7.49 -29.04
C SER A 12 9.58 -6.47 -28.62
N GLN A 13 9.17 -5.33 -28.07
CA GLN A 13 10.12 -4.38 -27.50
C GLN A 13 10.86 -5.13 -26.40
N ASN A 14 12.12 -5.49 -26.67
CA ASN A 14 13.10 -5.71 -25.62
C ASN A 14 12.96 -4.53 -24.65
N PRO A 15 13.06 -4.75 -23.34
CA PRO A 15 13.18 -3.66 -22.37
C PRO A 15 14.17 -2.62 -22.92
N TYR A 16 13.82 -1.34 -22.82
CA TYR A 16 14.70 -0.28 -23.31
C TYR A 16 16.07 -0.45 -22.65
N PRO A 17 17.19 -0.24 -23.37
CA PRO A 17 18.51 -0.30 -22.74
C PRO A 17 18.56 0.62 -21.51
N GLY A 18 18.79 0.06 -20.32
CA GLY A 18 18.70 0.75 -19.03
C GLY A 18 17.50 0.37 -18.15
N ASP A 19 16.44 -0.23 -18.72
CA ASP A 19 15.27 -0.69 -17.96
C ASP A 19 15.64 -1.84 -17.00
N GLU A 20 16.53 -2.74 -17.41
CA GLU A 20 17.03 -3.83 -16.55
C GLU A 20 17.84 -3.31 -15.36
N GLU A 21 18.65 -2.25 -15.56
CA GLU A 21 19.42 -1.62 -14.49
C GLU A 21 18.49 -0.89 -13.50
N LEU A 22 17.48 -0.16 -14.01
CA LEU A 22 16.47 0.50 -13.21
C LEU A 22 15.64 -0.49 -12.39
N GLN A 23 15.20 -1.60 -13.01
CA GLN A 23 14.45 -2.64 -12.34
C GLN A 23 15.28 -3.35 -11.26
N THR A 24 16.57 -3.57 -11.53
CA THR A 24 17.52 -4.12 -10.55
C THR A 24 17.64 -3.18 -9.36
N LEU A 25 17.85 -1.88 -9.61
CA LEU A 25 17.96 -0.87 -8.56
C LEU A 25 16.66 -0.74 -7.73
N GLU A 26 15.50 -0.77 -8.38
CA GLU A 26 14.20 -0.76 -7.69
C GLU A 26 14.08 -1.97 -6.76
N THR A 27 14.42 -3.16 -7.26
CA THR A 27 14.40 -4.40 -6.47
C THR A 27 15.35 -4.31 -5.27
N GLU A 28 16.57 -3.79 -5.48
CA GLU A 28 17.55 -3.58 -4.41
C GLU A 28 17.05 -2.61 -3.35
N ILE A 29 16.42 -1.50 -3.75
CA ILE A 29 15.83 -0.52 -2.83
C ILE A 29 14.69 -1.17 -2.04
N MET A 30 13.79 -1.89 -2.70
CA MET A 30 12.67 -2.57 -2.05
C MET A 30 13.17 -3.53 -0.97
N VAL A 31 14.15 -4.38 -1.28
CA VAL A 31 14.71 -5.35 -0.33
C VAL A 31 15.48 -4.65 0.79
N LYS A 32 16.36 -3.69 0.45
CA LYS A 32 17.17 -2.95 1.43
C LYS A 32 16.31 -2.22 2.45
N TRP A 33 15.17 -1.69 2.02
CA TRP A 33 14.25 -0.91 2.85
C TRP A 33 13.05 -1.72 3.35
N LYS A 34 12.97 -3.01 3.00
CA LYS A 34 11.88 -3.94 3.36
C LYS A 34 10.50 -3.44 2.93
N LEU A 35 10.43 -2.78 1.78
CA LEU A 35 9.19 -2.20 1.24
C LEU A 35 8.28 -3.27 0.61
N ASP A 36 8.85 -4.41 0.25
CA ASP A 36 8.19 -5.60 -0.25
C ASP A 36 7.45 -6.38 0.86
N GLN A 37 7.77 -6.10 2.12
CA GLN A 37 7.20 -6.79 3.28
C GLN A 37 5.94 -6.09 3.74
N ARG A 38 4.87 -6.88 3.98
CA ARG A 38 3.65 -6.37 4.62
C ARG A 38 3.99 -5.76 6.00
N PRO A 39 3.30 -4.69 6.45
CA PRO A 39 3.45 -4.19 7.81
C PRO A 39 3.25 -5.31 8.84
N ASP A 40 4.04 -5.25 9.92
CA ASP A 40 4.11 -6.27 10.95
C ASP A 40 2.92 -6.17 11.94
N ILE A 41 1.70 -6.33 11.43
CA ILE A 41 0.47 -6.35 12.22
C ILE A 41 0.03 -7.80 12.42
N ILE A 42 0.06 -8.24 13.68
CA ILE A 42 -0.29 -9.62 14.04
C ILE A 42 -1.81 -9.72 14.20
N SER A 43 -2.45 -10.54 13.36
CA SER A 43 -3.88 -10.81 13.55
C SER A 43 -4.10 -11.63 14.83
N ARG A 44 -4.98 -11.15 15.72
CA ARG A 44 -5.33 -11.80 16.99
C ARG A 44 -6.68 -12.54 16.96
N GLY A 45 -7.35 -12.54 15.81
CA GLY A 45 -8.68 -13.13 15.63
C GLY A 45 -9.54 -12.28 14.70
N SER A 46 -10.75 -12.73 14.42
CA SER A 46 -11.73 -11.93 13.68
C SER A 46 -12.79 -11.40 14.64
N ASP A 47 -12.83 -10.08 14.83
CA ASP A 47 -13.92 -9.38 15.52
C ASP A 47 -14.28 -8.10 14.76
N PRO A 48 -15.30 -8.16 13.87
CA PRO A 48 -15.74 -7.00 13.10
C PRO A 48 -16.31 -5.87 13.97
N LYS A 49 -16.88 -6.17 15.14
CA LYS A 49 -17.43 -5.14 16.03
C LYS A 49 -16.32 -4.35 16.69
N GLU A 50 -15.29 -5.05 17.15
CA GLU A 50 -14.09 -4.42 17.70
C GLU A 50 -13.35 -3.61 16.64
N ALA A 51 -13.18 -4.17 15.42
CA ALA A 51 -12.59 -3.45 14.30
C ALA A 51 -13.36 -2.14 14.00
N GLN A 52 -14.69 -2.20 13.97
CA GLN A 52 -15.54 -1.03 13.72
C GLN A 52 -15.48 -0.01 14.88
N ALA A 53 -15.40 -0.47 16.12
CA ALA A 53 -15.26 0.39 17.29
C ALA A 53 -13.92 1.15 17.25
N ASN A 54 -12.81 0.43 17.01
CA ASN A 54 -11.48 1.01 16.87
C ASN A 54 -11.39 1.97 15.69
N LEU A 55 -11.98 1.64 14.53
CA LEU A 55 -12.08 2.58 13.40
C LEU A 55 -12.85 3.86 13.77
N SER A 56 -13.91 3.75 14.57
CA SER A 56 -14.66 4.92 15.02
C SER A 56 -13.84 5.80 15.99
N ALA A 57 -13.01 5.18 16.84
CA ALA A 57 -12.08 5.89 17.72
C ALA A 57 -10.98 6.59 16.92
N ALA A 58 -10.41 5.91 15.91
CA ALA A 58 -9.41 6.50 15.00
C ALA A 58 -9.93 7.76 14.32
N ARG A 59 -11.17 7.73 13.79
CA ARG A 59 -11.79 8.90 13.15
C ARG A 59 -11.96 10.08 14.10
N LYS A 60 -12.29 9.82 15.37
CA LYS A 60 -12.39 10.87 16.39
C LYS A 60 -11.02 11.47 16.70
N ALA A 61 -9.99 10.64 16.87
CA ALA A 61 -8.62 11.10 17.08
C ALA A 61 -8.13 11.96 15.89
N LEU A 62 -8.41 11.55 14.64
CA LEU A 62 -8.09 12.36 13.46
C LEU A 62 -8.81 13.72 13.45
N ALA A 63 -10.10 13.74 13.81
CA ALA A 63 -10.85 15.00 13.91
C ALA A 63 -10.29 15.95 14.99
N SER A 64 -9.66 15.40 16.02
CA SER A 64 -8.95 16.14 17.07
C SER A 64 -7.50 16.50 16.71
N GLY A 65 -6.97 16.00 15.59
CA GLY A 65 -5.57 16.19 15.18
C GLY A 65 -4.57 15.23 15.83
N GLU A 66 -5.05 14.24 16.59
CA GLU A 66 -4.25 13.24 17.29
C GLU A 66 -3.88 12.09 16.33
N GLN A 67 -2.97 12.37 15.39
CA GLN A 67 -2.62 11.44 14.30
C GLN A 67 -1.98 10.13 14.80
N CYS A 68 -1.12 10.19 15.82
CA CYS A 68 -0.48 9.00 16.38
C CYS A 68 -1.49 8.08 17.08
N ASP A 69 -2.43 8.65 17.83
CA ASP A 69 -3.48 7.86 18.50
C ASP A 69 -4.42 7.25 17.46
N ALA A 70 -4.76 8.00 16.41
CA ALA A 70 -5.54 7.47 15.29
C ALA A 70 -4.86 6.28 14.63
N LEU A 71 -3.54 6.34 14.42
CA LEU A 71 -2.77 5.22 13.87
C LEU A 71 -2.84 4.00 14.80
N GLY A 72 -2.67 4.18 16.11
CA GLY A 72 -2.78 3.09 17.08
C GLY A 72 -4.17 2.42 17.07
N PHE A 73 -5.24 3.22 16.97
CA PHE A 73 -6.59 2.67 16.81
C PHE A 73 -6.78 1.91 15.50
N ILE A 74 -6.19 2.38 14.39
CA ILE A 74 -6.24 1.67 13.11
C ILE A 74 -5.48 0.34 13.18
N ASP A 75 -4.31 0.32 13.81
CA ASP A 75 -3.51 -0.89 13.98
C ASP A 75 -4.29 -1.92 14.82
N MET A 76 -4.90 -1.51 15.93
CA MET A 76 -5.77 -2.39 16.74
C MET A 76 -7.00 -2.91 15.97
N ALA A 77 -7.55 -2.12 15.05
CA ALA A 77 -8.63 -2.58 14.18
C ALA A 77 -8.14 -3.63 13.16
N LEU A 78 -6.92 -3.47 12.64
CA LEU A 78 -6.29 -4.40 11.71
C LEU A 78 -5.88 -5.71 12.40
N GLU A 79 -5.56 -5.70 13.69
CA GLU A 79 -5.33 -6.93 14.45
C GLU A 79 -6.59 -7.84 14.46
N THR A 80 -7.79 -7.26 14.41
CA THR A 80 -9.06 -8.00 14.45
C THR A 80 -9.76 -8.13 13.10
N ASP A 81 -9.30 -7.42 12.07
CA ASP A 81 -9.80 -7.51 10.71
C ASP A 81 -8.70 -7.15 9.69
N ILE A 82 -7.70 -8.03 9.60
CA ILE A 82 -6.49 -7.78 8.80
C ILE A 82 -6.73 -7.76 7.29
N LEU A 83 -7.89 -8.24 6.82
CA LEU A 83 -8.25 -8.25 5.40
C LEU A 83 -9.07 -7.02 5.00
N ASN A 84 -9.35 -6.11 5.93
CA ASN A 84 -10.14 -4.93 5.66
C ASN A 84 -9.35 -3.89 4.86
N GLU A 85 -9.68 -3.78 3.58
CA GLU A 85 -9.06 -2.84 2.63
C GLU A 85 -9.21 -1.38 3.07
N ALA A 86 -10.36 -1.03 3.66
CA ALA A 86 -10.60 0.34 4.12
C ALA A 86 -9.67 0.71 5.28
N LEU A 87 -9.38 -0.23 6.19
CA LEU A 87 -8.44 0.02 7.28
C LEU A 87 -7.01 0.27 6.78
N TRP A 88 -6.54 -0.51 5.80
CA TRP A 88 -5.23 -0.30 5.18
C TRP A 88 -5.11 1.05 4.48
N LEU A 89 -6.14 1.49 3.76
CA LEU A 89 -6.18 2.81 3.12
C LEU A 89 -6.18 3.95 4.14
N GLN A 90 -6.95 3.81 5.23
CA GLN A 90 -6.95 4.79 6.32
C GLN A 90 -5.59 4.84 6.98
N ARG A 91 -4.95 3.69 7.25
CA ARG A 91 -3.60 3.62 7.79
C ARG A 91 -2.59 4.38 6.93
N ALA A 92 -2.59 4.11 5.62
CA ALA A 92 -1.71 4.79 4.67
C ALA A 92 -1.92 6.32 4.68
N THR A 93 -3.17 6.77 4.72
CA THR A 93 -3.52 8.19 4.76
C THR A 93 -2.98 8.88 6.01
N VAL A 94 -3.12 8.25 7.18
CA VAL A 94 -2.62 8.78 8.45
C VAL A 94 -1.08 8.82 8.46
N LEU A 95 -0.43 7.78 7.95
CA LEU A 95 1.03 7.71 7.88
C LEU A 95 1.62 8.78 6.95
N ILE A 96 0.97 9.07 5.82
CA ILE A 96 1.34 10.21 4.96
C ILE A 96 1.26 11.52 5.73
N ALA A 97 0.19 11.72 6.50
CA ALA A 97 -0.01 12.94 7.28
C ALA A 97 1.04 13.12 8.40
N ILE A 98 1.54 12.02 8.97
CA ILE A 98 2.62 11.99 9.96
C ILE A 98 4.01 12.14 9.30
N GLY A 99 4.12 11.83 8.01
CA GLY A 99 5.37 11.84 7.24
C GLY A 99 6.11 10.51 7.22
N ASP A 100 5.52 9.42 7.74
CA ASP A 100 6.09 8.07 7.63
C ASP A 100 5.69 7.44 6.28
N LEU A 101 6.34 7.93 5.23
CA LEU A 101 6.05 7.52 3.85
C LEU A 101 6.42 6.05 3.58
N ARG A 102 7.36 5.49 4.36
CA ARG A 102 7.78 4.09 4.24
C ARG A 102 6.66 3.16 4.67
N GLU A 103 6.09 3.39 5.86
CA GLU A 103 4.98 2.60 6.35
C GLU A 103 3.69 2.87 5.57
N ALA A 104 3.51 4.09 5.06
CA ALA A 104 2.42 4.40 4.15
C ALA A 104 2.48 3.53 2.88
N PHE A 105 3.68 3.42 2.27
CA PHE A 105 3.90 2.55 1.12
C PHE A 105 3.57 1.09 1.43
N ARG A 106 4.14 0.54 2.51
CA ARG A 106 3.88 -0.85 2.92
C ARG A 106 2.39 -1.09 3.16
N SER A 107 1.66 -0.10 3.67
CA SER A 107 0.20 -0.16 3.85
C SER A 107 -0.56 -0.21 2.53
N CYS A 108 -0.16 0.57 1.52
CA CYS A 108 -0.70 0.47 0.15
C CYS A 108 -0.39 -0.90 -0.48
N CYS A 109 0.81 -1.43 -0.26
CA CYS A 109 1.21 -2.77 -0.72
C CYS A 109 0.46 -3.91 -0.02
N ALA A 110 -0.15 -3.68 1.14
CA ALA A 110 -0.97 -4.67 1.82
C ALA A 110 -2.34 -4.90 1.16
N LEU A 111 -2.79 -3.96 0.30
CA LEU A 111 -4.05 -4.07 -0.44
C LEU A 111 -3.96 -5.11 -1.55
N PRO A 112 -5.04 -5.83 -1.92
CA PRO A 112 -5.04 -6.72 -3.07
C PRO A 112 -4.70 -6.00 -4.38
N PRO A 113 -3.94 -6.61 -5.32
CA PRO A 113 -3.59 -5.99 -6.60
C PRO A 113 -4.80 -5.48 -7.40
N ALA A 114 -5.95 -6.16 -7.29
CA ALA A 114 -7.18 -5.81 -7.99
C ALA A 114 -7.72 -4.41 -7.64
N ILE A 115 -7.39 -3.88 -6.46
CA ILE A 115 -7.86 -2.58 -6.00
C ILE A 115 -6.77 -1.51 -6.00
N ARG A 116 -5.52 -1.83 -6.32
CA ARG A 116 -4.40 -0.87 -6.38
C ARG A 116 -4.51 0.01 -7.63
N THR A 117 -5.32 1.05 -7.54
CA THR A 117 -5.48 2.05 -8.60
C THR A 117 -4.25 2.95 -8.71
N ALA A 118 -4.15 3.72 -9.80
CA ALA A 118 -3.12 4.74 -9.95
C ALA A 118 -3.09 5.75 -8.80
N ASP A 119 -4.24 6.04 -8.17
CA ASP A 119 -4.31 6.96 -7.04
C ASP A 119 -3.71 6.36 -5.76
N ILE A 120 -3.86 5.05 -5.56
CA ILE A 120 -3.19 4.33 -4.45
C ILE A 120 -1.67 4.30 -4.65
N TRP A 121 -1.21 4.12 -5.89
CA TRP A 121 0.21 4.22 -6.21
C TRP A 121 0.76 5.62 -5.99
N LYS A 122 0.01 6.67 -6.32
CA LYS A 122 0.42 8.05 -6.01
C LYS A 122 0.53 8.28 -4.51
N MET A 123 -0.40 7.75 -3.71
CA MET A 123 -0.31 7.81 -2.24
C MET A 123 0.94 7.11 -1.71
N GLY A 124 1.25 5.93 -2.27
CA GLY A 124 2.48 5.22 -2.00
C GLY A 124 3.62 5.62 -2.93
N GLY A 125 3.69 6.85 -3.43
CA GLY A 125 4.76 7.28 -4.33
C GLY A 125 5.26 8.69 -4.01
N THR A 126 4.78 9.28 -2.92
CA THR A 126 5.10 10.64 -2.48
C THR A 126 6.43 10.76 -1.73
N PHE A 127 7.28 9.73 -1.77
CA PHE A 127 8.58 9.67 -1.09
C PHE A 127 9.76 10.18 -1.92
#